data_AF-G4YTQ6-F1
#
_entry.id   AF-G4YTQ6-F1
#
_cell.length_a   1.000
_cell.length_b   1.000
_cell.length_c   1.000
_cell.angle_alpha   90.00
_cell.angle_beta   90.00
_cell.angle_gamma   90.00
#
_symmetry.space_group_name_H-M   'P 1'
#
loop_
_entity.id
_entity.type
_entity.pdbx_description
1 polymer ?
#
loop_
_entity_poly.entity_id
_entity_poly.type
_entity_poly.pdbx_seq_one_letter_code
_entity_poly.pdbx_strand_id
1 'polypeptide(L)'
;MSSSSKTRTHLTQQQKLRLIKKAESSPAVKYEDLALWAKVEFGLQRPPGKATIGRIISGRIAMMHTVDLLTAMKWCESAWDNVSASTIQKCWLHSTLISKSSVSFILN
;
A
#
# COMPACT_ATOMS: atom_id res chain seq x y z
N MET A 1 -19.66 13.40 -39.88
CA MET A 1 -18.27 13.31 -39.39
C MET A 1 -18.32 13.19 -37.87
N SER A 2 -18.24 11.98 -37.32
CA SER A 2 -18.49 11.75 -35.90
C SER A 2 -17.30 12.19 -35.05
N SER A 3 -17.47 13.29 -34.32
CA SER A 3 -16.54 13.80 -33.31
C SER A 3 -16.36 12.75 -32.20
N SER A 4 -15.30 11.94 -32.28
CA SER A 4 -14.91 10.99 -31.24
C SER A 4 -14.44 11.76 -30.01
N SER A 5 -15.37 12.08 -29.11
CA SER A 5 -15.08 12.64 -27.79
C SER A 5 -13.97 11.85 -27.11
N LYS A 6 -12.94 12.54 -26.63
CA LYS A 6 -11.77 11.98 -25.93
C LYS A 6 -12.20 11.45 -24.55
N THR A 7 -12.89 10.32 -24.50
CA THR A 7 -13.24 9.66 -23.24
C THR A 7 -11.97 9.23 -22.54
N ARG A 8 -11.71 9.84 -21.38
CA ARG A 8 -10.52 9.64 -20.57
C ARG A 8 -10.55 8.23 -19.99
N THR A 9 -9.52 7.43 -20.23
CA THR A 9 -9.44 6.07 -19.69
C THR A 9 -9.45 6.10 -18.16
N HIS A 10 -10.42 5.44 -17.53
CA HIS A 10 -10.54 5.35 -16.09
C HIS A 10 -9.80 4.11 -15.58
N LEU A 11 -8.78 4.32 -14.74
CA LEU A 11 -7.99 3.24 -14.13
C LEU A 11 -8.47 3.00 -12.70
N THR A 12 -8.71 1.74 -12.34
CA THR A 12 -9.02 1.35 -10.95
C THR A 12 -7.80 1.50 -10.05
N GLN A 13 -8.00 1.50 -8.73
CA GLN A 13 -6.88 1.56 -7.78
C GLN A 13 -5.92 0.37 -7.97
N GLN A 14 -6.46 -0.84 -8.15
CA GLN A 14 -5.66 -2.04 -8.38
C GLN A 14 -4.83 -1.96 -9.68
N GLN A 15 -5.39 -1.40 -10.75
CA GLN A 15 -4.67 -1.19 -12.01
C GLN A 15 -3.52 -0.18 -11.84
N LYS A 16 -3.75 0.92 -11.11
CA LYS A 16 -2.70 1.89 -10.78
C LYS A 16 -1.57 1.24 -9.97
N LEU A 17 -1.90 0.43 -8.97
CA LEU A 17 -0.92 -0.31 -8.17
C LEU A 17 -0.08 -1.28 -9.01
N ARG A 18 -0.72 -2.04 -9.91
CA ARG A 18 0.01 -2.93 -10.84
C ARG A 18 0.92 -2.15 -11.78
N LEU A 19 0.49 -0.99 -12.26
CA LEU A 19 1.30 -0.11 -13.10
C LEU A 19 2.53 0.41 -12.35
N ILE A 20 2.38 0.83 -11.10
CA ILE A 20 3.49 1.24 -10.23
C ILE A 20 4.49 0.09 -10.07
N LYS A 21 4.01 -1.11 -9.71
CA LYS A 21 4.87 -2.29 -9.54
C LYS A 21 5.63 -2.65 -10.84
N LYS A 22 4.97 -2.51 -11.99
CA LYS A 22 5.60 -2.72 -13.31
C LYS A 22 6.70 -1.68 -13.58
N ALA A 23 6.47 -0.41 -13.24
CA ALA A 23 7.45 0.65 -13.41
C ALA A 23 8.67 0.47 -12.48
N GLU A 24 8.46 0.02 -11.24
CA GLU A 24 9.54 -0.31 -10.30
C GLU A 24 10.40 -1.48 -10.77
N SER A 25 9.78 -2.49 -11.39
CA SER A 25 10.49 -3.65 -11.94
C SER A 25 11.31 -3.29 -13.19
N SER A 26 11.12 -2.10 -13.77
CA SER A 26 11.78 -1.69 -15.01
C SER A 26 11.97 -0.16 -15.06
N PRO A 27 12.90 0.40 -14.27
CA PRO A 27 13.03 1.85 -14.08
C PRO A 27 13.49 2.63 -15.31
N ALA A 28 14.00 1.96 -16.35
CA ALA A 28 14.42 2.59 -17.61
C ALA A 28 13.31 2.64 -18.68
N VAL A 29 12.12 2.09 -18.41
CA VAL A 29 11.04 1.99 -19.40
C VAL A 29 10.39 3.37 -19.61
N LYS A 30 10.23 3.77 -20.88
CA LYS A 30 9.59 5.05 -21.20
C LYS A 30 8.12 5.01 -20.81
N TYR A 31 7.55 6.15 -20.43
CA TYR A 31 6.13 6.24 -20.09
C TYR A 31 5.18 5.85 -21.24
N GLU A 32 5.63 5.91 -22.49
CA GLU A 32 4.86 5.44 -23.63
C GLU A 32 4.77 3.91 -23.69
N ASP A 33 5.87 3.22 -23.41
CA ASP A 33 5.90 1.75 -23.35
C ASP A 33 5.03 1.25 -22.18
N LEU A 34 5.06 1.95 -21.04
CA LEU A 34 4.16 1.66 -19.91
C LEU A 34 2.69 1.90 -20.26
N ALA A 35 2.38 2.91 -21.06
CA ALA A 35 1.01 3.15 -21.52
C ALA A 35 0.53 2.05 -22.49
N LEU A 36 1.39 1.61 -23.40
CA LEU A 36 1.10 0.50 -24.30
C LEU A 36 0.91 -0.81 -23.53
N TRP A 37 1.80 -1.11 -22.59
CA TRP A 37 1.66 -2.25 -21.70
C TRP A 37 0.34 -2.20 -20.92
N ALA A 38 0.00 -1.05 -20.32
CA ALA A 38 -1.25 -0.90 -19.57
C ALA A 38 -2.49 -1.12 -20.43
N LYS A 39 -2.45 -0.72 -21.71
CA LYS A 39 -3.54 -0.99 -22.65
C LYS A 39 -3.76 -2.49 -22.82
N VAL A 40 -2.69 -3.22 -23.10
CA VAL A 40 -2.73 -4.68 -23.34
C VAL A 40 -3.12 -5.41 -22.06
N GLU A 41 -2.47 -5.10 -20.95
CA GLU A 41 -2.66 -5.77 -19.65
C GLU A 41 -4.08 -5.57 -19.10
N PHE A 42 -4.63 -4.35 -19.23
CA PHE A 42 -5.94 -4.01 -18.64
C PHE A 42 -7.08 -4.04 -19.65
N GLY A 43 -6.85 -4.48 -20.90
CA GLY A 43 -7.88 -4.55 -21.95
C GLY A 43 -8.48 -3.19 -22.31
N LEU A 44 -7.70 -2.12 -22.24
CA LEU A 44 -8.21 -0.76 -22.44
C LEU A 44 -8.45 -0.50 -23.93
N GLN A 45 -9.54 0.20 -24.25
CA GLN A 45 -9.81 0.66 -25.61
C GLN A 45 -8.67 1.54 -26.17
N ARG A 46 -8.05 2.36 -25.31
CA ARG A 46 -6.95 3.26 -25.67
C ARG A 46 -5.85 3.27 -24.60
N PRO A 47 -4.58 3.48 -24.99
CA PRO A 47 -3.51 3.69 -24.02
C PRO A 47 -3.81 4.89 -23.13
N PRO A 48 -3.53 4.81 -21.81
CA PRO A 48 -3.56 5.98 -20.94
C PRO A 48 -2.54 7.03 -21.41
N GLY A 49 -2.89 8.31 -21.31
CA GLY A 49 -1.98 9.38 -21.72
C GLY A 49 -0.71 9.43 -20.87
N LYS A 50 0.41 9.88 -21.46
CA LYS A 50 1.71 10.04 -20.79
C LYS A 50 1.62 10.82 -19.47
N ALA A 51 0.83 11.90 -19.45
CA ALA A 51 0.60 12.70 -18.23
C ALA A 51 -0.12 11.90 -17.14
N THR A 52 -1.03 10.99 -17.50
CA THR A 52 -1.71 10.10 -16.55
C THR A 52 -0.73 9.10 -15.95
N ILE A 53 0.10 8.46 -16.79
CA ILE A 53 1.17 7.56 -16.33
C ILE A 53 2.13 8.28 -15.38
N GLY A 54 2.61 9.47 -15.77
CA GLY A 54 3.48 10.29 -14.93
C GLY A 54 2.85 10.63 -13.58
N ARG A 55 1.58 11.07 -13.53
CA ARG A 55 0.89 11.35 -12.26
C ARG A 55 0.76 10.12 -11.37
N ILE A 56 0.47 8.95 -11.93
CA ILE A 56 0.34 7.70 -11.16
C ILE A 56 1.69 7.31 -10.55
N ILE A 57 2.77 7.37 -11.33
CA ILE A 57 4.11 7.01 -10.86
C ILE A 57 4.66 8.03 -9.86
N SER A 58 4.45 9.33 -10.08
CA SER A 58 4.85 10.37 -9.13
C SER A 58 4.03 10.33 -7.85
N GLY A 59 2.74 9.97 -7.92
CA GLY A 59 1.86 9.82 -6.76
C GLY A 59 1.96 8.45 -6.07
N ARG A 60 2.93 7.61 -6.42
CA ARG A 60 3.01 6.21 -5.97
C ARG A 60 3.03 6.05 -4.45
N ILE A 61 3.73 6.93 -3.74
CA ILE A 61 3.84 6.90 -2.27
C ILE A 61 2.44 6.99 -1.65
N ALA A 62 1.65 8.00 -2.03
CA ALA A 62 0.29 8.17 -1.54
C ALA A 62 -0.64 7.00 -1.92
N MET A 63 -0.39 6.31 -3.04
CA MET A 63 -1.22 5.19 -3.50
C MET A 63 -0.85 3.84 -2.91
N MET A 64 0.42 3.62 -2.54
CA MET A 64 0.91 2.35 -1.98
C MET A 64 0.69 2.27 -0.46
N HIS A 65 0.68 3.39 0.24
CA HIS A 65 0.53 3.43 1.70
C HIS A 65 -0.91 3.50 2.20
N THR A 66 -1.91 3.31 1.32
CA THR A 66 -3.28 3.08 1.77
C THR A 66 -3.41 1.64 2.24
N VAL A 67 -2.88 1.36 3.44
CA VAL A 67 -3.21 0.14 4.18
C VAL A 67 -4.66 0.28 4.60
N ASP A 68 -5.51 -0.68 4.24
CA ASP A 68 -6.89 -0.67 4.72
C ASP A 68 -6.93 -0.86 6.24
N LEU A 69 -7.95 -0.29 6.89
CA LEU A 69 -8.05 -0.32 8.36
C LEU A 69 -8.00 -1.74 8.92
N LEU A 70 -8.60 -2.72 8.22
CA LEU A 70 -8.58 -4.11 8.66
C LEU A 70 -7.16 -4.70 8.61
N THR A 71 -6.40 -4.43 7.55
CA THR A 71 -4.98 -4.83 7.47
C THR A 71 -4.15 -4.15 8.56
N ALA A 72 -4.37 -2.87 8.82
CA ALA A 72 -3.68 -2.16 9.90
C ALA A 72 -4.01 -2.77 11.27
N MET A 73 -5.27 -3.11 11.54
CA MET A 73 -5.66 -3.79 12.78
C MET A 73 -5.02 -5.18 12.92
N LYS A 74 -4.96 -5.96 11.84
CA LYS A 74 -4.26 -7.24 11.82
C LYS A 74 -2.76 -7.11 12.09
N TRP A 75 -2.12 -6.02 11.63
CA TRP A 75 -0.73 -5.74 11.95
C TRP A 75 -0.55 -5.42 13.42
N CYS A 76 -1.45 -4.62 14.02
CA CYS A 76 -1.44 -4.37 15.46
C CYS A 76 -1.61 -5.65 16.27
N GLU A 77 -2.55 -6.52 15.87
CA GLU A 77 -2.77 -7.84 16.49
C GLU A 77 -1.51 -8.71 16.38
N SER A 78 -0.98 -8.89 15.16
CA SER A 78 0.26 -9.65 14.94
C SER A 78 1.44 -9.08 15.72
N ALA A 79 1.57 -7.75 15.78
CA ALA A 79 2.63 -7.10 16.52
C ALA A 79 2.48 -7.35 18.03
N TRP A 80 1.25 -7.30 18.54
CA TRP A 80 0.95 -7.57 19.94
C TRP A 80 1.26 -9.02 20.34
N ASP A 81 0.87 -9.99 19.51
CA ASP A 81 1.17 -11.42 19.75
C ASP A 81 2.68 -11.72 19.78
N ASN A 82 3.48 -10.93 19.05
CA ASN A 82 4.93 -11.05 19.08
C ASN A 82 5.58 -10.42 20.33
N VAL A 83 4.83 -9.69 21.17
CA VAL A 83 5.35 -9.15 22.42
C VAL A 83 5.28 -10.22 23.51
N SER A 84 6.44 -10.70 23.96
CA SER A 84 6.49 -11.67 25.06
C SER A 84 5.94 -11.08 26.37
N ALA A 85 5.29 -11.92 27.19
CA ALA A 85 4.87 -11.56 28.54
C ALA A 85 6.01 -10.96 29.39
N SER A 86 7.24 -11.47 29.22
CA SER A 86 8.41 -10.94 29.93
C SER A 86 8.78 -9.50 29.52
N THR A 87 8.55 -9.14 28.26
CA THR A 87 8.74 -7.78 27.75
C THR A 87 7.68 -6.86 28.34
N ILE A 88 6.42 -7.29 28.33
CA ILE A 88 5.29 -6.54 28.93
C ILE A 88 5.55 -6.28 30.42
N GLN A 89 5.94 -7.31 31.17
CA GLN A 89 6.29 -7.21 32.58
C GLN A 89 7.42 -6.19 32.81
N LYS A 90 8.52 -6.28 32.06
CA LYS A 90 9.65 -5.34 32.20
C LYS A 90 9.21 -3.89 31.92
N CYS A 91 8.40 -3.67 30.89
CA CYS A 91 7.87 -2.36 30.56
C CYS A 91 6.99 -1.79 31.68
N TRP A 92 6.06 -2.58 32.24
CA TRP A 92 5.19 -2.15 33.34
C TRP A 92 5.95 -1.88 34.64
N LEU A 93 7.00 -2.66 34.94
CA LEU A 93 7.88 -2.39 36.07
C LEU A 93 8.67 -1.10 35.87
N HIS A 94 9.18 -0.88 34.67
CA HIS A 94 9.97 0.30 34.35
C HIS A 94 9.12 1.58 34.36
N SER A 95 7.88 1.53 33.87
CA SER A 95 6.94 2.65 33.96
C SER A 95 6.32 2.82 35.34
N THR A 96 6.65 1.95 36.31
CA THR A 96 6.10 1.92 37.68
C THR A 96 4.57 1.74 37.74
N LEU A 97 3.95 1.30 36.64
CA LEU A 97 2.51 1.07 36.55
C LEU A 97 2.05 -0.03 37.53
N ILE A 98 2.93 -0.98 37.80
CA ILE A 98 2.68 -2.15 38.65
C ILE A 98 3.95 -2.41 39.49
N SER A 99 3.79 -2.76 40.77
CA SER A 99 4.89 -3.18 41.65
C SER A 99 5.34 -4.62 41.34
N LYS A 100 6.62 -4.95 41.63
CA LYS A 100 7.21 -6.29 41.40
C LYS A 100 6.37 -7.45 41.92
N SER A 101 5.63 -7.25 43.00
CA SER A 101 4.76 -8.25 43.63
C SER A 101 3.48 -8.58 42.85
N SER A 102 3.05 -7.73 41.91
CA SER A 102 1.73 -7.79 41.29
C SER A 102 1.74 -8.27 39.83
N VAL A 103 2.91 -8.45 39.21
CA VAL A 103 3.00 -8.78 37.78
C VAL A 103 2.75 -10.26 37.47
N SER A 104 3.11 -11.16 38.39
CA SER A 104 2.94 -12.61 38.24
C SER A 104 1.47 -13.06 38.15
N PHE A 105 0.53 -12.23 38.61
CA PHE A 105 -0.91 -12.52 38.59
C PHE A 105 -1.60 -12.12 37.28
N ILE A 106 -1.01 -11.20 36.50
CA ILE A 106 -1.71 -10.54 35.37
C ILE A 106 -1.37 -11.19 34.01
N LEU A 107 -0.21 -11.85 33.91
CA LEU A 107 0.32 -12.39 32.65
C LEU A 107 0.44 -13.92 32.64
N ASN A 108 -0.27 -14.60 33.54
CA ASN A 108 -0.30 -16.06 33.67
C ASN A 108 -1.70 -16.58 33.35
#